data_AF-A0A3C0GFV5-F1
#
_entry.id   AF-A0A3C0GFV5-F1
#
_cell.length_a   1.000
_cell.length_b   1.000
_cell.length_c   1.000
_cell.angle_alpha   90.00
_cell.angle_beta   90.00
_cell.angle_gamma   90.00
#
_symmetry.space_group_name_H-M   'P 1'
#
loop_
_entity.id
_entity.type
_entity.pdbx_description
1 polymer ?
#
loop_
_entity_poly.entity_id
_entity_poly.type
_entity_poly.pdbx_seq_one_letter_code
_entity_poly.pdbx_strand_id
1 'polypeptide(L)'
;MQTILYVQLSECCSRCSVKLLKEALYLLAMIMWSQCQQFLILFGLMNWWRIKRDMDRNLFKDVTDMGYTFFTGVPDSALKAFQNKIIASDFKHIIAAHESQAVAIAFGAEVAGQKACVYLQNSGLGNIINPITSLCMPFGIEPLLIIGHRHTLSQHKIMGEIDEDMMKLIGYRNYIIVTGENNVK
;
A
#
# COMPACT_ATOMS: atom_id res chain seq x y z
N MET A 1 71.17 2.65 -0.93
CA MET A 1 70.65 3.74 -1.78
C MET A 1 69.14 3.58 -1.87
N GLN A 2 68.40 4.18 -0.92
CA GLN A 2 67.00 4.66 -1.01
C GLN A 2 66.47 4.88 0.43
N THR A 3 67.05 5.87 1.12
CA THR A 3 66.59 6.38 2.43
C THR A 3 65.99 7.79 2.28
N ILE A 4 65.63 8.19 1.05
CA ILE A 4 65.24 9.58 0.72
C ILE A 4 63.75 9.71 0.36
N LEU A 5 62.96 8.62 0.34
CA LEU A 5 61.52 8.72 0.01
C LEU A 5 60.60 8.99 1.23
N TYR A 6 61.11 8.96 2.45
CA TYR A 6 60.29 9.12 3.67
C TYR A 6 60.17 10.57 4.16
N VAL A 7 60.96 11.50 3.64
CA VAL A 7 61.04 12.89 4.14
C VAL A 7 60.22 13.90 3.33
N GLN A 8 59.65 13.51 2.18
CA GLN A 8 58.81 14.42 1.37
C GLN A 8 57.29 14.18 1.47
N LEU A 9 56.85 13.22 2.30
CA LEU A 9 55.42 13.00 2.56
C LEU A 9 54.93 13.61 3.88
N SER A 10 55.82 14.18 4.70
CA SER A 10 55.48 14.71 6.03
C SER A 10 55.05 16.18 6.06
N GLU A 11 55.09 16.92 4.95
CA GLU A 11 54.78 18.37 4.96
C GLU A 11 53.63 18.81 4.04
N CYS A 12 52.89 17.89 3.41
CA CYS A 12 51.74 18.27 2.59
C CYS A 12 50.42 17.68 3.10
N CYS A 13 49.83 18.43 4.05
CA CYS A 13 48.38 18.60 4.22
C CYS A 13 47.63 17.58 5.11
N SER A 14 47.79 17.76 6.44
CA SER A 14 46.85 17.33 7.49
C SER A 14 45.44 17.99 7.41
N ARG A 15 45.12 18.67 6.31
CA ARG A 15 43.80 19.27 6.01
C ARG A 15 43.09 18.66 4.79
N CYS A 16 43.74 17.79 4.02
CA CYS A 16 43.15 17.21 2.80
C CYS A 16 42.44 15.87 3.04
N SER A 17 42.83 15.13 4.07
CA SER A 17 42.39 13.74 4.30
C SER A 17 40.89 13.63 4.65
N VAL A 18 40.30 14.64 5.28
CA VAL A 18 38.89 14.59 5.72
C VAL A 18 37.92 14.92 4.58
N LYS A 19 38.33 15.75 3.60
CA LYS A 19 37.50 16.06 2.41
C LYS A 19 37.43 14.87 1.47
N LEU A 20 38.55 14.21 1.19
CA LEU A 20 38.57 12.99 0.36
C LEU A 20 37.80 11.84 1.01
N LEU A 21 37.89 11.66 2.34
CA LEU A 21 37.09 10.63 3.02
C LEU A 21 35.59 10.94 2.99
N LYS A 22 35.19 12.21 3.13
CA LYS A 22 33.77 12.61 3.03
C LYS A 22 33.20 12.43 1.63
N GLU A 23 33.96 12.76 0.59
CA GLU A 23 33.53 12.54 -0.80
C GLU A 23 33.52 11.05 -1.17
N ALA A 24 34.47 10.26 -0.67
CA ALA A 24 34.46 8.81 -0.83
C ALA A 24 33.26 8.15 -0.11
N LEU A 25 32.89 8.62 1.09
CA LEU A 25 31.68 8.18 1.79
C LEU A 25 30.40 8.58 1.05
N TYR A 26 30.35 9.77 0.46
CA TYR A 26 29.21 10.19 -0.36
C TYR A 26 29.08 9.37 -1.64
N LEU A 27 30.19 9.09 -2.33
CA LEU A 27 30.19 8.22 -3.52
C LEU A 27 29.80 6.78 -3.16
N LEU A 28 30.27 6.24 -2.02
CA LEU A 28 29.85 4.92 -1.53
C LEU A 28 28.36 4.90 -1.12
N ALA A 29 27.85 5.96 -0.50
CA ALA A 29 26.43 6.09 -0.16
C ALA A 29 25.55 6.22 -1.41
N MET A 30 26.02 6.92 -2.45
CA MET A 30 25.32 7.04 -3.74
C MET A 30 25.36 5.74 -4.55
N ILE A 31 26.46 4.98 -4.49
CA ILE A 31 26.56 3.64 -5.10
C ILE A 31 25.65 2.64 -4.36
N MET A 32 25.56 2.72 -3.02
CA MET A 32 24.58 1.95 -2.24
C MET A 32 23.13 2.34 -2.56
N TRP A 33 22.84 3.62 -2.81
CA TRP A 33 21.51 4.08 -3.22
C TRP A 33 21.13 3.61 -4.65
N SER A 34 22.08 3.62 -5.58
CA SER A 34 21.90 3.16 -6.96
C SER A 34 21.74 1.63 -7.06
N GLN A 35 22.41 0.86 -6.20
CA GLN A 35 22.27 -0.60 -6.12
C GLN A 35 20.98 -1.04 -5.40
N CYS A 36 20.46 -0.26 -4.44
CA CYS A 36 19.14 -0.51 -3.83
C CYS A 36 17.97 -0.28 -4.79
N GLN A 37 18.10 0.62 -5.77
CA GLN A 37 17.08 0.84 -6.81
C GLN A 37 16.94 -0.37 -7.75
N GLN A 38 18.01 -1.14 -8.00
CA GLN A 38 17.93 -2.34 -8.84
C GLN A 38 17.27 -3.52 -8.13
N PHE A 39 17.42 -3.64 -6.80
CA PHE A 39 16.73 -4.67 -6.01
C PHE A 39 15.21 -4.41 -5.90
N LEU A 40 14.78 -3.15 -5.90
CA LEU A 40 13.36 -2.78 -5.91
C LEU A 40 12.67 -3.02 -7.27
N ILE A 41 13.42 -3.00 -8.37
CA ILE A 41 12.87 -3.28 -9.71
C ILE A 41 12.63 -4.79 -9.90
N LEU A 42 13.47 -5.66 -9.32
CA LEU A 42 13.24 -7.11 -9.31
C LEU A 42 12.07 -7.52 -8.39
N PHE A 43 11.85 -6.83 -7.27
CA PHE A 43 10.63 -7.00 -6.46
C PHE A 43 9.39 -6.33 -7.09
N GLY A 44 9.59 -5.29 -7.91
CA GLY A 44 8.52 -4.57 -8.61
C GLY A 44 7.94 -5.35 -9.79
N LEU A 45 8.75 -6.15 -10.49
CA LEU A 45 8.31 -6.98 -11.62
C LEU A 45 7.55 -8.25 -11.18
N MET A 46 7.68 -8.67 -9.91
CA MET A 46 6.90 -9.77 -9.34
C MET A 46 5.49 -9.39 -8.88
N ASN A 47 5.10 -8.11 -8.97
CA ASN A 47 3.76 -7.63 -8.59
C ASN A 47 2.90 -7.21 -9.79
N TRP A 48 3.28 -7.61 -11.01
CA TRP A 48 2.53 -7.28 -12.23
C TRP A 48 1.31 -8.20 -12.49
N TRP A 49 0.93 -8.99 -11.47
CA TRP A 49 -0.28 -9.79 -11.41
C TRP A 49 -1.24 -9.27 -10.33
N ARG A 50 -1.61 -7.98 -10.35
CA ARG A 50 -2.68 -7.48 -9.46
C ARG A 50 -4.03 -7.53 -10.19
N ILE A 51 -4.56 -8.74 -10.16
CA ILE A 51 -5.66 -9.31 -10.93
C ILE A 51 -6.98 -8.57 -10.65
N LYS A 52 -7.71 -8.17 -11.71
CA LYS A 52 -9.19 -8.12 -11.70
C LYS A 52 -9.67 -9.52 -11.37
N ARG A 53 -9.89 -9.82 -10.08
CA ARG A 53 -10.43 -11.11 -9.68
C ARG A 53 -11.94 -11.02 -9.79
N ASP A 54 -12.50 -11.74 -10.76
CA ASP A 54 -13.87 -12.22 -10.65
C ASP A 54 -14.05 -12.80 -9.26
N MET A 55 -15.20 -12.52 -8.63
CA MET A 55 -15.55 -12.89 -7.26
C MET A 55 -15.14 -14.33 -6.93
N ASP A 56 -13.88 -14.51 -6.53
CA ASP A 56 -13.32 -15.83 -6.32
C ASP A 56 -13.92 -16.33 -5.01
N ARG A 57 -14.37 -17.59 -4.99
CA ARG A 57 -15.13 -18.19 -3.89
C ARG A 57 -14.38 -18.15 -2.55
N ASN A 58 -13.10 -17.73 -2.55
CA ASN A 58 -12.19 -17.70 -1.43
C ASN A 58 -11.55 -16.34 -1.10
N LEU A 59 -12.07 -15.18 -1.55
CA LEU A 59 -11.50 -13.85 -1.23
C LEU A 59 -11.13 -13.67 0.26
N PHE A 60 -12.01 -14.08 1.17
CA PHE A 60 -11.74 -14.04 2.61
C PHE A 60 -10.50 -14.85 2.99
N LYS A 61 -10.37 -16.07 2.47
CA LYS A 61 -9.22 -16.94 2.73
C LYS A 61 -7.94 -16.29 2.21
N ASP A 62 -7.96 -15.73 1.01
CA ASP A 62 -6.77 -15.10 0.43
C ASP A 62 -6.33 -13.90 1.26
N VAL A 63 -7.28 -13.07 1.71
CA VAL A 63 -7.01 -11.93 2.59
C VAL A 63 -6.42 -12.39 3.92
N THR A 64 -6.96 -13.44 4.53
CA THR A 64 -6.42 -13.99 5.77
C THR A 64 -5.05 -14.65 5.57
N ASP A 65 -4.82 -15.34 4.45
CA ASP A 65 -3.53 -15.97 4.11
C ASP A 65 -2.45 -14.89 3.88
N MET A 66 -2.83 -13.71 3.37
CA MET A 66 -1.96 -12.53 3.31
C MET A 66 -1.69 -11.88 4.68
N GLY A 67 -2.29 -12.39 5.76
CA GLY A 67 -2.05 -11.98 7.14
C GLY A 67 -2.92 -10.82 7.63
N TYR A 68 -4.00 -10.46 6.93
CA TYR A 68 -4.95 -9.46 7.40
C TYR A 68 -5.86 -10.06 8.49
N THR A 69 -5.83 -9.49 9.68
CA THR A 69 -6.49 -10.02 10.89
C THR A 69 -7.45 -9.06 11.56
N PHE A 70 -7.50 -7.81 11.07
CA PHE A 70 -8.44 -6.79 11.50
C PHE A 70 -9.26 -6.31 10.31
N PHE A 71 -10.58 -6.28 10.47
CA PHE A 71 -11.51 -5.90 9.42
C PHE A 71 -12.36 -4.71 9.85
N THR A 72 -12.60 -3.79 8.94
CA THR A 72 -13.57 -2.71 9.13
C THR A 72 -14.15 -2.27 7.80
N GLY A 73 -15.31 -1.62 7.81
CA GLY A 73 -15.95 -1.21 6.56
C GLY A 73 -17.40 -0.84 6.72
N VAL A 74 -17.96 -0.32 5.64
CA VAL A 74 -19.40 -0.04 5.51
C VAL A 74 -20.05 -1.20 4.75
N PRO A 75 -21.16 -1.78 5.25
CA PRO A 75 -21.79 -2.93 4.61
C PRO A 75 -22.23 -2.65 3.17
N ASP A 76 -21.82 -3.53 2.25
CA ASP A 76 -22.16 -3.45 0.82
C ASP A 76 -22.74 -4.79 0.32
N SER A 77 -23.81 -4.76 -0.47
CA SER A 77 -24.44 -6.00 -0.94
C SER A 77 -23.60 -6.77 -1.97
N ALA A 78 -22.71 -6.12 -2.72
CA ALA A 78 -21.81 -6.80 -3.65
C ALA A 78 -20.78 -7.65 -2.88
N LEU A 79 -20.34 -7.17 -1.71
CA LEU A 79 -19.41 -7.84 -0.80
C LEU A 79 -20.10 -8.69 0.28
N LYS A 80 -21.39 -9.02 0.15
CA LYS A 80 -22.16 -9.73 1.18
C LYS A 80 -21.52 -11.06 1.59
N ALA A 81 -21.06 -11.85 0.63
CA ALA A 81 -20.42 -13.14 0.90
C ALA A 81 -19.12 -12.99 1.69
N PHE A 82 -18.34 -11.94 1.41
CA PHE A 82 -17.10 -11.62 2.11
C PHE A 82 -17.39 -11.16 3.55
N GLN A 83 -18.35 -10.24 3.73
CA GLN A 83 -18.76 -9.76 5.05
C GLN A 83 -19.30 -10.89 5.94
N ASN A 84 -20.13 -11.78 5.40
CA ASN A 84 -20.65 -12.91 6.16
C ASN A 84 -19.53 -13.82 6.68
N LYS A 85 -18.47 -14.03 5.89
CA LYS A 85 -17.29 -14.81 6.33
C LYS A 85 -16.50 -14.09 7.44
N ILE A 86 -16.34 -12.76 7.35
CA ILE A 86 -15.72 -11.97 8.41
C ILE A 86 -16.53 -12.09 9.71
N ILE A 87 -17.85 -11.88 9.65
CA ILE A 87 -18.75 -11.94 10.81
C ILE A 87 -18.73 -13.32 11.47
N ALA A 88 -18.61 -14.39 10.68
CA ALA A 88 -18.53 -15.76 11.18
C ALA A 88 -17.13 -16.17 11.69
N SER A 89 -16.13 -15.29 11.57
CA SER A 89 -14.75 -15.57 11.97
C SER A 89 -14.43 -15.01 13.36
N ASP A 90 -13.35 -15.49 13.97
CA ASP A 90 -12.85 -14.99 15.26
C ASP A 90 -11.97 -13.73 15.12
N PHE A 91 -11.83 -13.19 13.91
CA PHE A 91 -11.05 -11.97 13.69
C PHE A 91 -11.78 -10.73 14.21
N LYS A 92 -11.00 -9.70 14.56
CA LYS A 92 -11.59 -8.43 15.00
C LYS A 92 -12.27 -7.75 13.82
N HIS A 93 -13.54 -7.40 14.01
CA HIS A 93 -14.35 -6.75 12.98
C HIS A 93 -15.13 -5.58 13.58
N ILE A 94 -14.93 -4.38 13.02
CA ILE A 94 -15.68 -3.18 13.40
C ILE A 94 -16.44 -2.64 12.19
N ILE A 95 -17.77 -2.66 12.25
CA ILE A 95 -18.62 -2.03 11.25
C ILE A 95 -18.59 -0.51 11.47
N ALA A 96 -18.22 0.23 10.43
CA ALA A 96 -18.15 1.69 10.46
C ALA A 96 -19.46 2.31 9.94
N ALA A 97 -19.82 3.49 10.44
CA ALA A 97 -20.98 4.24 9.96
C ALA A 97 -20.70 4.97 8.63
N HIS A 98 -19.42 5.26 8.35
CA HIS A 98 -18.95 5.94 7.14
C HIS A 98 -17.61 5.39 6.67
N GLU A 99 -17.32 5.47 5.36
CA GLU A 99 -16.10 4.92 4.77
C GLU A 99 -14.84 5.62 5.31
N SER A 100 -14.90 6.94 5.52
CA SER A 100 -13.78 7.69 6.12
C SER A 100 -13.47 7.22 7.54
N GLN A 101 -14.50 6.85 8.30
CA GLN A 101 -14.34 6.29 9.65
C GLN A 101 -13.71 4.90 9.58
N ALA A 102 -14.10 4.06 8.62
CA ALA A 102 -13.48 2.75 8.41
C ALA A 102 -11.97 2.87 8.16
N VAL A 103 -11.55 3.83 7.32
CA VAL A 103 -10.13 4.10 7.07
C VAL A 103 -9.40 4.56 8.35
N ALA A 104 -10.00 5.45 9.13
CA ALA A 104 -9.40 5.91 10.39
C ALA A 104 -9.25 4.77 11.42
N ILE A 105 -10.26 3.89 11.53
CA ILE A 105 -10.20 2.70 12.40
C ILE A 105 -9.10 1.76 11.93
N ALA A 106 -9.00 1.48 10.63
CA ALA A 106 -7.98 0.61 10.08
C ALA A 106 -6.57 1.18 10.29
N PHE A 107 -6.39 2.49 10.11
CA PHE A 107 -5.14 3.16 10.43
C PHE A 107 -4.75 2.97 11.89
N GLY A 108 -5.68 3.17 12.83
CA GLY A 108 -5.45 2.93 14.25
C GLY A 108 -5.08 1.48 14.56
N ALA A 109 -5.71 0.51 13.88
CA ALA A 109 -5.38 -0.91 14.02
C ALA A 109 -3.96 -1.23 13.52
N GLU A 110 -3.54 -0.66 12.38
CA GLU A 110 -2.18 -0.80 11.84
C GLU A 110 -1.12 -0.20 12.77
N VAL A 111 -1.40 0.99 13.33
CA VAL A 111 -0.53 1.62 14.35
C VAL A 111 -0.41 0.74 15.60
N ALA A 112 -1.48 0.00 15.95
CA ALA A 112 -1.47 -0.97 17.04
C ALA A 112 -0.85 -2.34 16.67
N GLY A 113 -0.24 -2.46 15.47
CA GLY A 113 0.45 -3.66 15.01
C GLY A 113 -0.45 -4.73 14.40
N GLN A 114 -1.69 -4.40 14.03
CA GLN A 114 -2.61 -5.32 13.36
C GLN A 114 -2.74 -4.95 11.87
N LYS A 115 -2.52 -5.93 11.00
CA LYS A 115 -2.68 -5.72 9.55
C LYS A 115 -4.17 -5.60 9.21
N ALA A 116 -4.59 -4.45 8.69
CA ALA A 116 -5.99 -4.07 8.60
C ALA A 116 -6.53 -4.10 7.16
N CYS A 117 -7.77 -4.54 7.03
CA CYS A 117 -8.51 -4.60 5.78
C CYS A 117 -9.78 -3.75 5.89
N VAL A 118 -9.92 -2.79 4.98
CA VAL A 118 -11.11 -1.94 4.83
C VAL A 118 -11.93 -2.45 3.65
N TYR A 119 -13.20 -2.78 3.86
CA TYR A 119 -14.13 -3.06 2.76
C TYR A 119 -15.11 -1.91 2.56
N LEU A 120 -15.36 -1.56 1.31
CA LEU A 120 -16.27 -0.49 0.92
C LEU A 120 -16.78 -0.65 -0.50
N GLN A 121 -17.85 0.05 -0.85
CA GLN A 121 -18.32 0.16 -2.23
C GLN A 121 -17.50 1.22 -2.98
N ASN A 122 -17.38 1.08 -4.31
CA ASN A 122 -16.74 2.08 -5.16
C ASN A 122 -17.34 3.50 -5.05
N SER A 123 -18.65 3.64 -4.82
CA SER A 123 -19.29 4.95 -4.55
C SER A 123 -18.74 5.65 -3.31
N GLY A 124 -18.27 4.89 -2.33
CA GLY A 124 -17.64 5.42 -1.12
C GLY A 124 -16.18 5.83 -1.31
N LEU A 125 -15.57 5.56 -2.48
CA LEU A 125 -14.15 5.89 -2.68
C LEU A 125 -13.88 7.39 -2.61
N GLY A 126 -14.81 8.23 -3.07
CA GLY A 126 -14.71 9.69 -2.95
C GLY A 126 -14.59 10.15 -1.50
N ASN A 127 -15.29 9.47 -0.57
CA ASN A 127 -15.26 9.80 0.86
C ASN A 127 -13.92 9.46 1.51
N ILE A 128 -13.17 8.51 0.96
CA ILE A 128 -11.90 8.07 1.53
C ILE A 128 -10.67 8.77 0.96
N ILE A 129 -10.80 9.59 -0.10
CA ILE A 129 -9.65 10.28 -0.69
C ILE A 129 -8.91 11.13 0.34
N ASN A 130 -9.65 11.95 1.10
CA ASN A 130 -9.03 12.80 2.10
C ASN A 130 -8.31 11.99 3.21
N PRO A 131 -8.95 11.02 3.91
CA PRO A 131 -8.23 10.24 4.92
C PRO A 131 -7.10 9.37 4.32
N ILE A 132 -7.24 8.82 3.12
CA ILE A 132 -6.13 8.08 2.50
C ILE A 132 -4.91 8.99 2.26
N THR A 133 -5.13 10.16 1.64
CA THR A 133 -4.04 11.05 1.23
C THR A 133 -3.46 11.90 2.37
N SER A 134 -4.23 12.18 3.43
CA SER A 134 -3.80 13.00 4.57
C SER A 134 -3.43 12.21 5.84
N LEU A 135 -3.99 11.00 6.02
CA LEU A 135 -3.77 10.19 7.23
C LEU A 135 -2.97 8.91 6.92
N CYS A 136 -3.28 8.19 5.85
CA CYS A 136 -2.62 6.91 5.56
C CYS A 136 -1.25 7.09 4.89
N MET A 137 -1.25 7.68 3.70
CA MET A 137 -0.07 7.77 2.84
C MET A 137 1.10 8.57 3.45
N PRO A 138 0.90 9.71 4.14
CA PRO A 138 2.02 10.47 4.71
C PRO A 138 2.81 9.71 5.78
N PHE A 139 2.18 8.73 6.42
CA PHE A 139 2.79 7.90 7.45
C PHE A 139 3.20 6.51 6.92
N GLY A 140 3.06 6.26 5.61
CA GLY A 140 3.40 4.97 4.99
C GLY A 140 2.52 3.80 5.44
N ILE A 141 1.34 4.06 5.99
CA ILE A 141 0.39 3.05 6.45
C ILE A 141 -0.72 2.94 5.41
N GLU A 142 -0.74 1.85 4.66
CA GLU A 142 -1.71 1.61 3.58
C GLU A 142 -2.54 0.35 3.89
N PRO A 143 -3.64 0.44 4.65
CA PRO A 143 -4.54 -0.71 4.87
C PRO A 143 -5.03 -1.32 3.56
N LEU A 144 -5.32 -2.62 3.52
CA LEU A 144 -5.87 -3.22 2.30
C LEU A 144 -7.28 -2.70 2.04
N LEU A 145 -7.52 -2.16 0.85
CA LEU A 145 -8.87 -1.78 0.42
C LEU A 145 -9.50 -2.89 -0.42
N ILE A 146 -10.63 -3.42 0.03
CA ILE A 146 -11.50 -4.32 -0.74
C ILE A 146 -12.67 -3.50 -1.27
N ILE A 147 -12.67 -3.25 -2.58
CA ILE A 147 -13.61 -2.34 -3.22
C ILE A 147 -14.66 -3.15 -3.98
N GLY A 148 -15.90 -3.09 -3.53
CA GLY A 148 -17.05 -3.65 -4.25
C GLY A 148 -17.37 -2.80 -5.47
N HIS A 149 -17.10 -3.33 -6.66
CA HIS A 149 -17.30 -2.62 -7.91
C HIS A 149 -18.76 -2.67 -8.37
N ARG A 150 -19.36 -1.50 -8.63
CA ARG A 150 -20.70 -1.37 -9.20
C ARG A 150 -20.66 -0.41 -10.39
N HIS A 151 -21.14 -0.87 -11.55
CA HIS A 151 -21.21 -0.06 -12.77
C HIS A 151 -22.52 -0.21 -13.55
N THR A 152 -23.40 -1.13 -13.15
CA THR A 152 -24.56 -1.55 -13.95
C THR A 152 -25.75 -0.58 -13.87
N LEU A 153 -25.97 0.04 -12.71
CA LEU A 153 -27.02 1.04 -12.54
C LEU A 153 -26.47 2.44 -12.87
N SER A 154 -27.31 3.28 -13.48
CA SER A 154 -26.91 4.61 -13.98
C SER A 154 -26.24 5.47 -12.91
N GLN A 155 -26.70 5.39 -11.65
CA GLN A 155 -26.12 6.15 -10.54
C GLN A 155 -24.72 5.68 -10.10
N HIS A 156 -24.31 4.46 -10.46
CA HIS A 156 -22.98 3.92 -10.11
C HIS A 156 -22.02 3.90 -11.29
N LYS A 157 -22.53 4.08 -12.52
CA LYS A 157 -21.77 3.97 -13.76
C LYS A 157 -20.53 4.87 -13.78
N ILE A 158 -20.70 6.17 -13.51
CA ILE A 158 -19.58 7.13 -13.53
C ILE A 158 -18.49 6.72 -12.54
N MET A 159 -18.88 6.36 -11.31
CA MET A 159 -17.90 5.96 -10.31
C MET A 159 -17.21 4.63 -10.66
N GLY A 160 -17.95 3.68 -11.23
CA GLY A 160 -17.37 2.43 -11.72
C GLY A 160 -16.41 2.62 -12.90
N GLU A 161 -16.63 3.60 -13.77
CA GLU A 161 -15.70 3.87 -14.89
C GLU A 161 -14.38 4.46 -14.42
N ILE A 162 -14.35 5.21 -13.29
CA ILE A 162 -13.18 5.95 -12.83
C ILE A 162 -12.51 5.36 -11.57
N ASP A 163 -13.07 4.32 -10.94
CA ASP A 163 -12.60 3.86 -9.62
C ASP A 163 -11.13 3.39 -9.64
N GLU A 164 -10.75 2.59 -10.62
CA GLU A 164 -9.36 2.14 -10.79
C GLU A 164 -8.42 3.30 -11.13
N ASP A 165 -8.86 4.21 -12.00
CA ASP A 165 -8.06 5.38 -12.40
C ASP A 165 -7.83 6.34 -11.24
N MET A 166 -8.81 6.49 -10.35
CA MET A 166 -8.67 7.31 -9.15
C MET A 166 -7.61 6.72 -8.21
N MET A 167 -7.60 5.40 -8.02
CA MET A 167 -6.58 4.72 -7.20
C MET A 167 -5.18 4.87 -7.80
N LYS A 168 -5.07 4.76 -9.13
CA LYS A 168 -3.80 4.99 -9.85
C LYS A 168 -3.34 6.45 -9.72
N LEU A 169 -4.25 7.40 -9.84
CA LEU A 169 -3.95 8.83 -9.79
C LEU A 169 -3.38 9.25 -8.44
N ILE A 170 -3.97 8.77 -7.34
CA ILE A 170 -3.45 9.03 -5.99
C ILE A 170 -2.20 8.20 -5.67
N GLY A 171 -1.84 7.23 -6.51
CA GLY A 171 -0.68 6.35 -6.28
C GLY A 171 -0.91 5.30 -5.18
N TYR A 172 -2.15 5.03 -4.79
CA TYR A 172 -2.46 4.06 -3.75
C TYR A 172 -2.40 2.64 -4.31
N ARG A 173 -1.57 1.80 -3.69
CA ARG A 173 -1.27 0.48 -4.24
C ARG A 173 -1.99 -0.65 -3.52
N ASN A 174 -2.30 -0.54 -2.24
CA ASN A 174 -2.83 -1.68 -1.51
C ASN A 174 -4.35 -1.87 -1.65
N TYR A 175 -4.84 -2.23 -2.85
CA TYR A 175 -6.27 -2.41 -3.11
C TYR A 175 -6.59 -3.62 -4.00
N ILE A 176 -7.79 -4.16 -3.83
CA ILE A 176 -8.40 -5.19 -4.67
C ILE A 176 -9.80 -4.71 -5.06
N ILE A 177 -10.07 -4.67 -6.36
CA ILE A 177 -11.40 -4.39 -6.90
C ILE A 177 -12.09 -5.73 -7.14
N VAL A 178 -13.26 -5.90 -6.53
CA VAL A 178 -14.09 -7.11 -6.64
C VAL A 178 -15.25 -6.82 -7.58
N THR A 179 -15.25 -7.44 -8.74
CA THR A 179 -16.37 -7.41 -9.68
C THR A 179 -17.38 -8.47 -9.28
N GLY A 180 -18.55 -8.04 -8.81
CA GLY A 180 -19.67 -8.95 -8.61
C GLY A 180 -20.53 -9.04 -9.85
N GLU A 181 -20.83 -10.26 -10.32
CA GLU A 181 -21.98 -10.53 -11.19
C GLU A 181 -23.30 -10.39 -10.40
N ASN A 182 -23.48 -9.33 -9.63
CA ASN A 182 -24.63 -9.20 -8.74
C ASN A 182 -25.71 -8.24 -9.26
N ASN A 183 -25.73 -7.94 -10.57
CA ASN A 183 -26.75 -7.04 -11.12
C ASN A 183 -27.22 -7.43 -12.54
N VAL A 184 -27.67 -8.67 -12.76
CA VAL A 184 -28.80 -8.93 -13.67
C VAL A 184 -29.57 -10.17 -13.20
N LYS A 185 -30.62 -9.94 -12.41
CA LYS A 185 -31.98 -10.45 -12.66
C LYS A 185 -32.96 -9.81 -11.67
#